data_AF-A0AAE9T0G8-F1
#
_entry.id   AF-A0AAE9T0G8-F1
#
_cell.length_a   1.000
_cell.length_b   1.000
_cell.length_c   1.000
_cell.angle_alpha   90.00
_cell.angle_beta   90.00
_cell.angle_gamma   90.00
#
_symmetry.space_group_name_H-M   'P 1'
#
loop_
_entity.id
_entity.type
_entity.pdbx_description
1 polymer ?
#
loop_
_entity_poly.entity_id
_entity_poly.type
_entity_poly.pdbx_seq_one_letter_code
_entity_poly.pdbx_strand_id
1 'polypeptide(L)'
;MSMIDIGKEICVYLTFSSINNEVVEIENFIKIIVDESENIGVRKSAIDNLLSRCHPKWLGDYYIEGVTYQEWTNLISRFYCSLNKFKTKLKD
;
A
#
# COMPACT_ATOMS: atom_id res chain seq x y z
N MET A 1 5.72 -5.93 11.16
CA MET A 1 6.00 -5.85 9.71
C MET A 1 5.97 -4.38 9.29
N SER A 2 6.93 -3.92 8.49
CA SER A 2 6.98 -2.51 8.06
C SER A 2 5.96 -2.22 6.96
N MET A 3 5.71 -0.93 6.67
CA MET A 3 4.84 -0.53 5.55
C MET A 3 5.34 -1.12 4.22
N ILE A 4 6.66 -1.12 4.01
CA ILE A 4 7.30 -1.64 2.80
C ILE A 4 7.06 -3.14 2.66
N ASP A 5 7.24 -3.89 3.74
CA ASP A 5 7.06 -5.35 3.72
C ASP A 5 5.61 -5.72 3.42
N ILE A 6 4.64 -5.04 4.05
CA ILE A 6 3.21 -5.27 3.81
C ILE A 6 2.85 -4.90 2.35
N GLY A 7 3.37 -3.78 1.85
CA GLY A 7 3.16 -3.35 0.46
C GLY A 7 3.71 -4.36 -0.55
N LYS A 8 4.90 -4.92 -0.30
CA LYS A 8 5.47 -6.00 -1.13
C LYS A 8 4.60 -7.26 -1.10
N GLU A 9 4.12 -7.67 0.07
CA GLU A 9 3.22 -8.82 0.21
C GLU A 9 1.92 -8.61 -0.59
N ILE A 10 1.33 -7.42 -0.52
CA ILE A 10 0.18 -7.02 -1.35
C ILE A 10 0.53 -7.15 -2.85
N CYS A 11 1.67 -6.60 -3.29
CA CYS A 11 2.09 -6.69 -4.69
C CYS A 11 2.28 -8.13 -5.17
N VAL A 12 2.78 -9.03 -4.33
CA VAL A 12 2.92 -10.46 -4.66
C VAL A 12 1.56 -11.08 -4.95
N TYR A 13 0.56 -10.86 -4.09
CA TYR A 13 -0.80 -11.37 -4.31
C TYR A 13 -1.46 -10.80 -5.56
N LEU A 14 -1.30 -9.49 -5.79
CA LEU A 14 -1.83 -8.82 -6.98
C LEU A 14 -1.15 -9.35 -8.27
N THR A 15 0.16 -9.61 -8.22
CA THR A 15 0.91 -10.19 -9.35
C THR A 15 0.41 -11.59 -9.68
N PHE A 16 0.23 -12.45 -8.67
CA PHE A 16 -0.33 -13.79 -8.88
C PHE A 16 -1.75 -13.75 -9.45
N SER A 17 -2.53 -12.74 -9.06
CA SER A 17 -3.88 -12.52 -9.58
C SER A 17 -3.91 -11.74 -10.91
N SER A 18 -2.77 -11.49 -11.55
CA SER A 18 -2.61 -10.73 -12.79
C SER A 18 -3.11 -9.27 -12.76
N ILE A 19 -3.14 -8.64 -11.58
CA ILE A 19 -3.56 -7.25 -11.35
C ILE A 19 -2.33 -6.32 -11.41
N ASN A 20 -1.60 -6.37 -12.53
CA ASN A 20 -0.27 -5.76 -12.65
C ASN A 20 -0.28 -4.22 -12.59
N ASN A 21 -1.37 -3.57 -13.03
CA ASN A 21 -1.46 -2.11 -12.98
C ASN A 21 -1.39 -1.61 -11.53
N GLU A 22 -2.03 -2.32 -10.60
CA GLU A 22 -2.00 -1.94 -9.18
C GLU A 22 -0.65 -2.19 -8.53
N VAL A 23 0.03 -3.24 -8.95
CA VAL A 23 1.41 -3.51 -8.51
C VAL A 23 2.31 -2.33 -8.85
N VAL A 24 2.26 -1.86 -10.10
CA VAL A 24 3.08 -0.73 -10.57
C VAL A 24 2.80 0.54 -9.76
N GLU A 25 1.52 0.86 -9.55
CA GLU A 25 1.11 2.05 -8.79
C GLU A 25 1.60 1.98 -7.35
N ILE A 26 1.38 0.85 -6.66
CA ILE A 26 1.79 0.67 -5.26
C ILE A 26 3.31 0.77 -5.12
N GLU A 27 4.06 0.10 -5.99
CA GLU A 27 5.52 0.15 -5.97
C GLU A 27 6.05 1.57 -6.22
N ASN A 28 5.45 2.32 -7.15
CA ASN A 28 5.84 3.69 -7.42
C ASN A 28 5.62 4.59 -6.21
N PHE A 29 4.47 4.52 -5.54
CA PHE A 29 4.26 5.30 -4.33
C PHE A 29 5.19 4.88 -3.20
N ILE A 30 5.45 3.58 -3.01
CA ILE A 30 6.41 3.12 -1.99
C ILE A 30 7.79 3.71 -2.25
N LYS A 31 8.28 3.68 -3.50
CA LYS A 31 9.56 4.30 -3.90
C LYS A 31 9.62 5.77 -3.52
N ILE A 32 8.58 6.55 -3.87
CA ILE A 32 8.47 7.97 -3.50
C ILE A 32 8.51 8.15 -1.98
N ILE A 33 7.79 7.33 -1.22
CA ILE A 33 7.70 7.46 0.23
C ILE A 33 9.03 7.19 0.93
N VAL A 34 9.84 6.25 0.42
CA VAL A 34 11.12 5.88 1.06
C VAL A 34 12.29 6.73 0.59
N ASP A 35 12.13 7.49 -0.49
CA ASP A 35 13.15 8.41 -0.98
C ASP A 35 13.31 9.59 0.00
N GLU A 36 14.45 9.66 0.68
CA GLU A 36 14.76 10.74 1.62
C GLU A 36 15.14 12.05 0.92
N SER A 37 15.47 12.02 -0.37
CA SER A 37 15.71 13.21 -1.16
C SER A 37 14.41 13.90 -1.60
N GLU A 38 13.29 13.18 -1.54
CA GLU A 38 11.98 13.69 -1.91
C GLU A 38 11.40 14.60 -0.82
N ASN A 39 10.69 15.64 -1.26
CA ASN A 39 10.06 16.60 -0.37
C ASN A 39 9.01 15.92 0.53
N ILE A 40 8.96 16.30 1.81
CA ILE A 40 8.02 15.76 2.81
C ILE A 40 6.56 15.84 2.34
N GLY A 41 6.17 16.91 1.64
CA GLY A 41 4.84 17.08 1.06
C GLY A 41 4.53 16.06 -0.03
N VAL A 42 5.48 15.78 -0.92
CA VAL A 42 5.35 14.75 -1.96
C VAL A 42 5.26 13.36 -1.34
N ARG A 43 6.11 13.06 -0.36
CA ARG A 43 6.05 11.81 0.42
C ARG A 43 4.71 11.64 1.12
N LYS A 44 4.18 12.69 1.76
CA LYS A 44 2.84 12.69 2.40
C LYS A 44 1.72 12.47 1.37
N SER A 45 1.80 13.10 0.21
CA SER A 45 0.84 12.92 -0.90
C SER A 45 0.85 11.48 -1.45
N ALA A 46 2.04 10.87 -1.58
CA ALA A 46 2.17 9.47 -1.96
C ALA A 46 1.54 8.53 -0.91
N ILE A 47 1.70 8.83 0.39
CA ILE A 47 1.01 8.07 1.45
C ILE A 47 -0.50 8.21 1.32
N ASP A 48 -1.01 9.43 1.08
CA ASP A 48 -2.45 9.66 0.91
C ASP A 48 -3.01 8.91 -0.29
N ASN A 49 -2.24 8.82 -1.37
CA ASN A 49 -2.55 7.98 -2.52
C ASN A 49 -2.59 6.49 -2.17
N LEU A 50 -1.74 5.96 -1.31
CA LEU A 50 -1.85 4.56 -0.88
C LEU A 50 -2.99 4.33 0.12
N LEU A 51 -3.26 5.30 0.99
CA LEU A 51 -4.37 5.22 1.95
C LEU A 51 -5.73 5.16 1.25
N SER A 52 -5.93 5.94 0.19
CA SER A 52 -7.17 5.89 -0.61
C SER A 52 -7.37 4.52 -1.27
N ARG A 53 -6.28 3.86 -1.66
CA ARG A 53 -6.29 2.53 -2.28
C ARG A 53 -6.64 1.41 -1.30
N CYS A 54 -6.39 1.59 -0.01
CA CYS A 54 -6.79 0.65 1.03
C CYS A 54 -8.33 0.57 1.23
N HIS A 55 -9.10 1.33 0.47
CA HIS A 55 -10.56 1.36 0.58
C HIS A 55 -11.20 0.03 0.10
N PRO A 56 -12.32 -0.42 0.71
CA PRO A 56 -13.01 -1.65 0.32
C PRO A 56 -13.46 -1.69 -1.15
N LYS A 57 -13.81 -0.54 -1.73
CA LYS A 57 -14.19 -0.41 -3.16
C LYS A 57 -13.00 -0.29 -4.12
N TRP A 58 -11.80 -0.59 -3.64
CA TRP A 58 -10.57 -0.44 -4.39
C TRP A 58 -9.73 -1.70 -4.23
N LEU A 59 -8.65 -1.70 -3.43
CA LEU A 59 -7.92 -2.95 -3.18
C LEU A 59 -8.83 -4.02 -2.58
N GLY A 60 -9.77 -3.63 -1.71
CA GLY A 60 -10.70 -4.58 -1.10
C GLY A 60 -11.73 -5.21 -2.05
N ASP A 61 -11.86 -4.73 -3.29
CA ASP A 61 -12.84 -5.23 -4.26
C ASP A 61 -12.25 -6.30 -5.18
N TYR A 62 -10.92 -6.44 -5.20
CA TYR A 62 -10.27 -7.47 -5.98
C TYR A 62 -10.51 -8.86 -5.40
N TYR A 63 -10.86 -9.78 -6.29
CA TYR A 63 -10.72 -11.20 -6.03
C TYR A 63 -9.23 -11.57 -6.14
N ILE A 64 -8.66 -12.04 -5.02
CA ILE A 64 -7.27 -12.48 -4.94
C ILE A 64 -7.24 -14.01 -4.92
N GLU A 65 -6.61 -14.60 -5.93
CA GLU A 65 -6.53 -16.06 -6.01
C GLU A 65 -5.71 -16.65 -4.85
N GLY A 66 -6.23 -17.70 -4.22
CA GLY A 66 -5.52 -18.41 -3.15
C GLY A 66 -5.54 -17.72 -1.78
N VAL A 67 -6.31 -16.63 -1.61
CA VAL A 67 -6.43 -15.89 -0.35
C VAL A 67 -7.91 -15.67 -0.03
N THR A 68 -8.31 -15.88 1.22
CA THR A 68 -9.67 -15.56 1.63
C THR A 68 -9.90 -14.05 1.69
N TYR A 69 -11.14 -13.61 1.49
CA TYR A 69 -11.50 -12.20 1.63
C TYR A 69 -11.08 -11.61 2.98
N GLN A 70 -11.19 -12.39 4.07
CA GLN A 70 -10.79 -11.96 5.40
C GLN A 70 -9.28 -11.77 5.52
N GLU A 71 -8.47 -12.69 4.98
CA GLU A 71 -7.01 -12.56 4.97
C GLU A 71 -6.57 -11.33 4.16
N TRP A 72 -7.20 -11.12 3.01
CA TRP A 72 -6.91 -9.97 2.14
C TRP A 72 -7.24 -8.63 2.81
N THR A 73 -8.46 -8.49 3.34
CA THR A 73 -8.89 -7.27 4.03
C THR A 73 -8.11 -7.01 5.33
N ASN A 74 -7.67 -8.07 6.03
CA ASN A 74 -6.77 -7.95 7.17
C ASN A 74 -5.39 -7.41 6.74
N LEU A 75 -4.84 -7.89 5.62
CA LEU A 75 -3.57 -7.40 5.07
C LEU A 75 -3.66 -5.93 4.69
N ILE A 76 -4.73 -5.53 3.98
CA ILE A 76 -5.01 -4.12 3.64
C ILE A 76 -5.14 -3.26 4.91
N SER A 77 -5.86 -3.73 5.93
CA SER A 77 -6.04 -3.00 7.19
C SER A 77 -4.69 -2.77 7.90
N ARG A 78 -3.81 -3.79 7.91
CA ARG A 78 -2.45 -3.67 8.45
C ARG A 78 -1.63 -2.65 7.65
N PHE A 79 -1.77 -2.64 6.33
CA PHE A 79 -1.10 -1.67 5.47
C PHE A 79 -1.54 -0.24 5.78
N TYR A 80 -2.85 -0.01 5.85
CA TYR A 80 -3.46 1.26 6.23
C TYR A 80 -2.93 1.79 7.58
N CYS A 81 -2.91 0.93 8.61
CA CYS A 81 -2.36 1.31 9.92
C CYS A 81 -0.88 1.68 9.84
N SER A 82 -0.09 0.91 9.08
CA SER A 82 1.34 1.16 8.94
C SER A 82 1.65 2.45 8.16
N LEU A 83 0.86 2.75 7.12
CA LEU A 83 0.95 4.00 6.35
C LEU A 83 0.68 5.22 7.23
N ASN A 84 -0.40 5.19 8.02
CA ASN A 84 -0.71 6.25 8.96
C ASN A 84 0.40 6.44 10.01
N LYS A 85 0.92 5.34 10.57
CA LYS A 85 2.04 5.40 11.50
C LYS A 85 3.28 6.04 10.86
N PHE A 86 3.59 5.72 9.60
CA PHE A 86 4.70 6.35 8.88
C PHE A 86 4.44 7.84 8.63
N LYS A 87 3.23 8.20 8.17
CA LYS A 87 2.82 9.61 7.94
C LYS A 87 3.00 10.47 9.18
N THR A 88 2.65 9.96 10.36
CA THR A 88 2.83 10.69 11.63
C THR A 88 4.28 10.89 12.05
N LYS A 89 5.21 10.08 11.52
CA LYS A 89 6.66 10.20 11.77
C LYS A 89 7.35 11.14 10.78
N LEU A 90 6.77 11.34 9.60
CA LEU A 90 7.14 12.42 8.68
C LEU A 90 6.66 13.77 9.24
N LYS A 91 7.20 14.17 10.39
CA LYS A 91 7.08 15.54 10.88
C LYS A 91 8.31 16.31 10.42
N ASP A 92 8.05 17.52 9.93
CA ASP A 92 9.05 18.52 9.58
C ASP A 92 9.93 18.88 10.79
#